data_AF-A0A453DVF8-F1
#
_entry.id   AF-A0A453DVF8-F1
#
_cell.length_a   1.000
_cell.length_b   1.000
_cell.length_c   1.000
_cell.angle_alpha   90.00
_cell.angle_beta   90.00
_cell.angle_gamma   90.00
#
_symmetry.space_group_name_H-M   'P 1'
#
loop_
_entity.id
_entity.type
_entity.pdbx_description
1 polymer ?
#
loop_
_entity_poly.entity_id
_entity_poly.type
_entity_poly.pdbx_seq_one_letter_code
_entity_poly.pdbx_strand_id
1 'polypeptide(L)' 'MRVIKIRECDIYSYNPDSDGDPFLEKGAIWSVNFFFYNRKLKRVVSFRCCCTSKFAGDDFLAGALSDGEEEDALIDMDI' A
#
# COMPACT_ATOMS: atom_id res chain seq x y z
N MET A 1 2.49 -24.85 -6.24
CA MET A 1 3.61 -23.94 -6.59
C MET A 1 3.85 -23.01 -5.40
N ARG A 2 5.08 -22.91 -4.86
CA ARG A 2 5.41 -22.01 -3.72
C ARG A 2 6.22 -20.83 -4.23
N VAL A 3 5.81 -19.60 -3.89
CA VAL A 3 6.46 -18.35 -4.37
C VAL A 3 7.84 -18.15 -3.73
N ILE A 4 8.03 -18.56 -2.48
CA ILE A 4 9.29 -18.41 -1.75
C ILE A 4 9.45 -19.54 -0.72
N LYS A 5 10.69 -19.90 -0.37
CA LYS A 5 10.99 -20.88 0.68
C LYS A 5 11.26 -20.16 2.00
N ILE A 6 10.26 -20.11 2.87
CA ILE A 6 10.28 -19.32 4.12
C ILE A 6 11.46 -19.68 5.05
N ARG A 7 11.82 -20.97 5.14
CA ARG A 7 12.96 -21.43 5.99
C ARG A 7 14.33 -20.93 5.52
N GLU A 8 14.41 -20.42 4.28
CA GLU A 8 15.64 -19.88 3.69
C GLU A 8 15.54 -18.35 3.54
N CYS A 9 14.59 -17.71 4.24
CA CYS A 9 14.40 -16.27 4.21
C CYS A 9 14.87 -15.61 5.51
N ASP A 10 15.41 -14.41 5.35
CA ASP A 10 15.50 -13.42 6.42
C ASP A 10 14.17 -12.64 6.46
N ILE A 11 13.64 -12.40 7.67
CA ILE A 11 12.36 -11.75 7.88
C ILE A 11 12.61 -10.38 8.52
N TYR A 12 12.08 -9.34 7.89
CA TYR A 12 12.18 -7.96 8.37
C TYR A 12 10.80 -7.40 8.64
N SER A 13 10.67 -6.62 9.71
CA SER A 13 9.48 -5.81 9.99
C SER A 13 9.76 -4.35 9.66
N TYR A 14 8.82 -3.72 8.96
CA TYR A 14 8.84 -2.28 8.75
C TYR A 14 7.90 -1.62 9.75
N ASN A 15 8.46 -0.76 10.61
CA ASN A 15 7.72 0.04 11.58
C ASN A 15 8.10 1.52 11.37
N PRO A 16 7.33 2.28 10.59
CA PRO A 16 7.63 3.69 10.35
C PRO A 16 7.36 4.52 11.61
N ASP A 17 8.35 5.30 12.05
CA ASP A 17 8.24 6.20 13.21
C ASP A 17 7.67 7.59 12.85
N SER A 18 7.42 7.88 11.56
CA SER A 18 7.03 9.21 11.08
C SER A 18 5.73 9.21 10.29
N ASP A 19 4.85 10.18 10.58
CA ASP A 19 3.56 10.41 9.89
C ASP A 19 3.64 10.73 8.39
N GLY A 20 4.85 10.91 7.86
CA GLY A 20 5.13 11.18 6.45
C GLY A 20 5.37 9.94 5.58
N ASP A 21 5.25 8.74 6.14
CA ASP A 21 5.51 7.50 5.39
C ASP A 21 4.32 7.13 4.47
N PRO A 22 4.54 6.92 3.16
CA PRO A 22 3.46 6.59 2.21
C PRO A 22 2.89 5.17 2.38
N PHE A 23 3.54 4.32 3.17
CA PHE A 23 3.07 2.98 3.52
C PHE A 23 2.36 2.93 4.88
N LEU A 24 2.31 4.05 5.61
CA LEU A 24 1.51 4.20 6.81
C LEU A 24 0.03 4.33 6.40
N GLU A 25 -0.73 3.26 6.61
CA GLU A 25 -2.19 3.31 6.43
C GLU A 25 -2.83 4.22 7.48
N LYS A 26 -3.13 5.45 7.07
CA LYS A 26 -3.87 6.41 7.88
C LYS A 26 -5.22 5.81 8.27
N GLY A 27 -5.54 5.86 9.56
CA GLY A 27 -6.81 5.32 10.09
C GLY A 27 -6.83 3.81 10.34
N ALA A 28 -5.71 3.10 10.14
CA ALA A 28 -5.58 1.73 10.63
C ALA A 28 -5.47 1.69 12.16
N ILE A 29 -6.24 0.81 12.80
CA ILE A 29 -6.15 0.49 14.23
C ILE A 29 -4.79 -0.17 14.51
N TRP A 30 -4.37 -1.04 13.61
CA TRP A 30 -3.03 -1.62 13.57
C TRP A 30 -2.66 -1.93 12.13
N SER A 31 -1.37 -1.87 11.84
CA SER A 31 -0.80 -2.30 10.57
C SER A 31 0.51 -3.04 10.83
N VAL A 32 0.72 -4.15 10.13
CA VAL A 32 1.96 -4.92 10.15
C VAL A 32 2.50 -5.07 8.74
N ASN A 33 3.78 -4.78 8.58
CA ASN A 33 4.47 -4.82 7.30
C ASN A 33 5.69 -5.73 7.44
N PHE A 34 5.67 -6.88 6.77
CA PHE A 34 6.76 -7.86 6.77
C PHE A 34 7.36 -8.02 5.38
N PHE A 35 8.69 -8.17 5.35
CA PHE A 35 9.44 -8.50 4.15
C PHE A 35 10.19 -9.81 4.35
N PHE A 36 9.96 -10.76 3.44
CA PHE A 36 10.66 -12.03 3.37
C PHE A 36 11.71 -11.94 2.27
N TYR A 37 12.97 -11.85 2.65
CA TYR A 37 14.08 -11.82 1.70
C TYR A 37 14.75 -13.18 1.59
N ASN A 38 14.75 -13.76 0.39
CA ASN A 38 15.53 -14.96 0.10
C ASN A 38 16.77 -14.58 -0.71
N ARG A 39 17.93 -14.59 -0.05
CA ARG A 39 19.21 -14.20 -0.65
C ARG A 39 19.63 -15.08 -1.84
N LYS A 40 19.33 -16.38 -1.80
CA LYS A 40 19.69 -17.33 -2.88
C LYS A 40 18.87 -17.10 -4.14
N LEU A 41 17.57 -16.83 -3.98
CA LEU A 41 16.66 -16.55 -5.09
C LEU A 41 16.69 -15.08 -5.52
N LYS A 42 17.41 -14.21 -4.79
CA LYS A 42 17.42 -12.75 -4.95
C LYS A 42 15.98 -12.19 -5.04
N ARG A 43 15.09 -12.70 -4.18
CA ARG A 43 13.66 -12.39 -4.20
C ARG A 43 13.22 -11.82 -2.87
N VAL A 44 12.40 -10.78 -2.94
CA VAL A 44 11.69 -10.19 -1.80
C VAL A 44 10.20 -10.45 -1.98
N VAL A 45 9.52 -10.86 -0.91
CA VAL A 45 8.05 -10.89 -0.84
C VAL A 45 7.64 -9.92 0.27
N SER A 46 6.74 -8.99 -0.04
CA SER A 46 6.10 -8.14 0.97
C SER A 46 4.77 -8.77 1.40
N PHE A 47 4.51 -8.74 2.70
CA PHE A 47 3.24 -9.09 3.30
C PHE A 47 2.80 -7.93 4.18
N ARG A 48 1.63 -7.38 3.86
CA ARG A 48 1.05 -6.26 4.59
C ARG A 48 -0.34 -6.64 5.03
N CYS A 49 -0.66 -6.36 6.28
CA CYS A 49 -1.96 -6.63 6.85
C CYS A 49 -2.28 -5.53 7.85
N CYS A 50 -3.52 -5.05 7.79
CA CYS A 50 -4.01 -4.00 8.64
C CYS A 50 -5.44 -4.28 9.08
N CYS A 51 -5.89 -3.53 10.08
CA CYS A 51 -7.28 -3.45 10.45
C CYS A 51 -7.71 -2.00 10.44
N THR A 52 -8.75 -1.70 9.69
CA THR A 52 -9.41 -0.40 9.66
C THR A 52 -10.80 -0.52 10.28
N SER A 53 -11.23 0.54 10.95
CA SER A 53 -12.61 0.63 11.44
C SER A 53 -13.54 0.96 10.28
N LYS A 54 -14.71 0.32 10.21
CA LYS A 54 -15.75 0.71 9.24
C LYS A 54 -16.24 2.15 9.45
N PHE A 55 -16.16 2.66 10.68
CA PHE A 55 -16.49 4.05 10.99
C PHE A 55 -15.48 5.06 10.44
N ALA A 56 -14.30 4.60 10.02
CA ALA A 56 -13.29 5.45 9.36
C ALA A 56 -13.40 5.41 7.82
N GLY A 57 -14.29 4.58 7.28
CA GLY A 57 -14.32 4.22 5.85
C GLY A 57 -15.11 5.15 4.95
N ASP A 58 -16.04 5.94 5.49
CA ASP A 58 -16.97 6.71 4.64
C ASP A 58 -16.32 8.00 4.07
N ASP A 59 -15.29 8.55 4.71
CA ASP A 59 -14.61 9.78 4.24
C ASP A 59 -13.27 9.53 3.51
N PHE A 60 -12.62 8.38 3.70
CA PHE A 60 -11.22 8.19 3.24
C PHE A 60 -11.08 7.32 1.98
N LEU A 61 -11.99 6.36 1.73
CA LEU A 61 -11.95 5.55 0.50
C LEU A 61 -12.47 6.30 -0.74
N ALA A 62 -13.24 7.36 -0.54
CA ALA A 62 -13.72 8.22 -1.63
C ALA A 62 -12.59 8.99 -2.33
N GLY A 63 -11.47 9.28 -1.64
CA GLY A 63 -10.35 10.04 -2.19
C GLY A 63 -9.32 9.21 -2.97
N ALA A 64 -9.32 7.88 -2.84
CA ALA A 64 -8.29 7.01 -3.45
C ALA A 64 -8.72 6.37 -4.79
N LEU A 65 -9.98 6.57 -5.22
CA LEU A 65 -10.52 6.02 -6.47
C LEU A 65 -10.86 7.08 -7.53
N SER A 66 -10.67 8.39 -7.27
CA SER A 66 -11.06 9.45 -8.21
C SER A 66 -9.92 10.00 -9.10
N ASP A 67 -8.72 9.43 -9.07
CA ASP A 67 -7.59 9.93 -9.87
C ASP A 67 -7.54 9.23 -11.24
N GLY A 68 -8.54 9.49 -12.09
CA GLY A 68 -8.64 8.79 -13.38
C GLY A 68 -9.62 9.29 -14.44
N GLU A 69 -10.36 10.38 -14.24
CA GLU A 69 -11.25 10.93 -15.28
C GLU A 69 -11.15 12.46 -15.34
N GLU A 70 -10.11 12.98 -15.99
CA GLU A 70 -10.19 14.28 -16.66
C GLU A 70 -10.67 14.05 -18.11
N GLU A 71 -11.97 13.76 -18.26
CA GLU A 71 -12.67 13.89 -19.53
C GLU A 71 -12.77 15.39 -19.91
N ASP A 72 -12.20 15.72 -21.06
CA ASP A 72 -12.72 16.66 -22.06
C ASP A 72 -13.31 17.99 -21.57
N ALA A 73 -12.44 18.98 -21.32
CA ALA A 73 -12.84 20.38 -21.26
C ALA A 73 -11.78 21.32 -21.87
N LEU A 74 -11.63 21.31 -23.19
CA LEU A 74 -11.20 22.49 -23.96
C LEU A 74 -12.13 22.63 -25.18
N ILE A 75 -13.32 23.13 -24.87
CA ILE A 75 -14.29 23.67 -25.83
C ILE A 75 -13.75 25.07 -26.24
N ASP A 76 -13.69 25.29 -27.56
CA ASP A 76 -13.52 26.56 -28.28
C ASP A 76 -12.27 27.42 -27.98
N MET A 77 -11.27 27.28 -28.85
CA MET A 77 -10.38 28.40 -29.19
C MET A 77 -10.74 28.85 -30.61
N ASP A 78 -11.41 30.00 -30.69
CA ASP A 78 -11.85 30.69 -31.91
C ASP A 78 -10.79 30.71 -33.03
N ILE A 79 -11.22 30.41 -34.27
CA ILE A 79 -10.56 30.89 -35.50
C ILE A 79 -11.59 31.45 -36.48
#